data_AF-A0A4W5QIK4-F1
#
_entry.id   AF-A0A4W5QIK4-F1
#
_cell.length_a   1.000
_cell.length_b   1.000
_cell.length_c   1.000
_cell.angle_alpha   90.00
_cell.angle_beta   90.00
_cell.angle_gamma   90.00
#
_symmetry.space_group_name_H-M   'P 1'
#
loop_
_entity.id
_entity.type
_entity.pdbx_description
1 polymer ?
#
loop_
_entity_poly.entity_id
_entity_poly.type
_entity_poly.pdbx_seq_one_letter_code
_entity_poly.pdbx_strand_id
1 'polypeptide(L)'
;MLKQMSGGKGPPLPLPSLRLMVPPLRLVSAAIWQTVQQRHVMDYGMLEEFVTMVTEMVPELLNLRQRAQLILGLRARLVLELCRSKPIADLQIIQPHLDRIQTLTPLWGTQVSS
;
A
#
# COMPACT_ATOMS: atom_id res chain seq x y z
N MET A 1 -22.16 -25.52 27.23
CA MET A 1 -23.23 -24.65 26.73
C MET A 1 -22.62 -23.65 25.74
N LEU A 2 -23.18 -23.59 24.54
CA LEU A 2 -22.77 -22.73 23.42
C LEU A 2 -22.84 -21.24 23.79
N LYS A 3 -21.77 -20.48 23.55
CA LYS A 3 -21.85 -19.02 23.37
C LYS A 3 -21.81 -18.73 21.88
N GLN A 4 -23.00 -18.68 21.29
CA GLN A 4 -23.23 -18.18 19.94
C GLN A 4 -22.86 -16.70 19.91
N MET A 5 -21.77 -16.37 19.22
CA MET A 5 -21.48 -14.99 18.79
C MET A 5 -22.26 -14.78 17.50
N SER A 6 -23.47 -14.23 17.67
CA SER A 6 -24.37 -13.83 16.60
C SER A 6 -23.65 -12.87 15.65
N GLY A 7 -23.27 -13.36 14.47
CA GLY A 7 -22.87 -12.52 13.36
C GLY A 7 -24.08 -11.74 12.88
N GLY A 8 -24.19 -10.49 13.33
CA GLY A 8 -25.30 -9.60 13.01
C GLY A 8 -25.37 -9.30 11.52
N LYS A 9 -26.09 -10.13 10.75
CA LYS A 9 -26.66 -9.71 9.47
C LYS A 9 -27.88 -8.85 9.78
N GLY A 10 -27.66 -7.53 9.83
CA GLY A 10 -28.76 -6.57 9.80
C GLY A 10 -29.63 -6.77 8.55
N PRO A 11 -30.90 -6.34 8.58
CA PRO A 11 -31.78 -6.48 7.43
C PRO A 11 -31.19 -5.78 6.19
N PRO A 12 -31.27 -6.41 5.00
CA PRO A 12 -30.76 -5.80 3.77
C PRO A 12 -31.46 -4.46 3.52
N LEU A 13 -30.68 -3.47 3.08
CA LEU A 13 -31.19 -2.13 2.79
C LEU A 13 -32.31 -2.20 1.73
N PRO A 14 -33.38 -1.39 1.89
CA PRO A 14 -34.43 -1.29 0.88
C PRO A 14 -33.87 -0.94 -0.50
N LEU A 15 -34.43 -1.52 -1.57
CA LEU A 15 -34.04 -1.26 -2.97
C LEU A 15 -33.95 0.23 -3.35
N PRO A 16 -34.85 1.12 -2.89
CA PRO A 16 -34.72 2.55 -3.16
C PRO A 16 -33.43 3.17 -2.59
N SER A 17 -33.04 2.77 -1.39
CA SER A 17 -31.81 3.25 -0.74
C SER A 17 -30.57 2.79 -1.49
N LEU A 18 -30.55 1.55 -1.99
CA LEU A 18 -29.49 1.03 -2.86
C LEU A 18 -29.37 1.86 -4.14
N ARG A 19 -30.50 2.16 -4.80
CA ARG A 19 -30.52 2.98 -6.02
C ARG A 19 -30.00 4.40 -5.80
N LEU A 20 -30.27 4.99 -4.63
CA LEU A 20 -29.73 6.31 -4.26
C LEU A 20 -28.20 6.28 -4.09
N MET A 21 -27.65 5.13 -3.66
CA MET A 21 -26.22 4.95 -3.41
C MET A 21 -25.41 4.60 -4.67
N VAL A 22 -26.06 4.10 -5.72
CA VAL A 22 -25.40 3.73 -6.98
C VAL A 22 -24.65 4.92 -7.62
N PRO A 23 -25.23 6.13 -7.77
CA PRO A 23 -24.51 7.25 -8.37
C PRO A 23 -23.27 7.68 -7.57
N PRO A 24 -23.32 7.89 -6.24
CA PRO A 24 -22.12 8.19 -5.44
C PRO A 24 -21.05 7.10 -5.51
N LEU A 25 -21.43 5.82 -5.41
CA LEU A 25 -20.48 4.70 -5.48
C LEU A 25 -19.75 4.64 -6.82
N ARG A 26 -20.45 4.92 -7.93
CA ARG A 26 -19.83 4.98 -9.26
C ARG A 26 -18.85 6.12 -9.38
N LEU A 27 -19.19 7.29 -8.84
CA LEU A 27 -18.32 8.46 -8.86
C LEU A 27 -17.02 8.20 -8.08
N VAL A 28 -17.14 7.66 -6.86
CA VAL A 28 -15.98 7.30 -6.04
C VAL A 28 -15.15 6.21 -6.74
N SER A 29 -15.80 5.16 -7.26
CA SER A 29 -15.12 4.11 -8.03
C SER A 29 -14.35 4.68 -9.22
N ALA A 30 -14.92 5.65 -9.93
CA ALA A 30 -14.27 6.30 -11.07
C ALA A 30 -13.07 7.14 -10.64
N ALA A 31 -13.18 7.90 -9.55
CA ALA A 31 -12.06 8.66 -8.99
C ALA A 31 -10.92 7.74 -8.54
N ILE A 32 -11.25 6.68 -7.80
CA ILE A 32 -10.30 5.64 -7.37
C ILE A 32 -9.64 4.97 -8.58
N TRP A 33 -10.41 4.67 -9.63
CA TRP A 33 -9.85 4.13 -10.87
C TRP A 33 -8.88 5.11 -11.53
N GLN A 34 -9.20 6.41 -11.53
CA GLN A 34 -8.33 7.45 -12.06
C GLN A 34 -7.01 7.56 -11.26
N THR A 35 -7.02 7.40 -9.94
CA THR A 35 -5.80 7.30 -9.10
C THR A 35 -4.89 6.15 -9.57
N VAL A 36 -5.49 4.99 -9.87
CA VAL A 36 -4.75 3.82 -10.40
C VAL A 36 -4.17 4.11 -11.78
N GLN A 37 -4.96 4.73 -12.68
CA GLN A 37 -4.52 5.05 -14.04
C GLN A 37 -3.36 6.05 -14.06
N GLN A 38 -3.42 7.10 -13.23
CA GLN A 38 -2.34 8.08 -13.10
C GLN A 38 -1.14 7.55 -12.31
N ARG A 39 -1.23 6.35 -11.73
CA ARG A 39 -0.22 5.75 -10.84
C ARG A 39 0.19 6.69 -9.71
N HIS A 40 -0.77 7.42 -9.15
CA HIS A 40 -0.56 8.23 -7.96
C HIS A 40 -0.46 7.33 -6.74
N VAL A 41 0.67 6.62 -6.61
CA VAL A 41 0.85 5.57 -5.60
C VAL A 41 0.74 6.10 -4.18
N MET A 42 1.09 7.38 -3.96
CA MET A 42 0.94 8.04 -2.66
C MET A 42 -0.51 8.06 -2.15
N ASP A 43 -1.49 8.01 -3.06
CA ASP A 43 -2.92 8.01 -2.73
C ASP A 43 -3.50 6.59 -2.58
N TYR A 44 -2.67 5.53 -2.70
CA TYR A 44 -3.15 4.15 -2.61
C TYR A 44 -3.69 3.77 -1.22
N GLY A 45 -3.42 4.58 -0.19
CA GLY A 45 -4.09 4.46 1.11
C GLY A 45 -5.61 4.60 1.01
N MET A 46 -6.09 5.59 0.24
CA MET A 46 -7.53 5.79 0.02
C MET A 46 -8.15 4.65 -0.81
N LEU A 47 -7.41 4.12 -1.79
CA LEU A 47 -7.83 2.94 -2.54
C LEU A 47 -7.97 1.70 -1.64
N GLU A 48 -7.06 1.51 -0.68
CA GLU A 48 -7.15 0.44 0.31
C GLU A 48 -8.39 0.57 1.20
N GLU A 49 -8.63 1.77 1.75
CA GLU A 49 -9.81 2.07 2.55
C GLU A 49 -11.11 1.85 1.78
N PHE A 50 -11.16 2.25 0.51
CA PHE A 50 -12.32 2.03 -0.36
C PHE A 50 -12.60 0.54 -0.57
N VAL A 51 -11.57 -0.26 -0.88
CA VAL A 51 -11.69 -1.71 -1.05
C VAL A 51 -12.16 -2.37 0.24
N THR A 52 -11.58 -1.99 1.37
CA THR A 52 -11.96 -2.48 2.71
C THR A 52 -13.44 -2.19 2.98
N MET A 53 -13.89 -0.94 2.78
CA MET A 53 -15.28 -0.53 3.02
C MET A 53 -16.27 -1.29 2.14
N VAL A 54 -16.02 -1.36 0.83
CA VAL A 54 -16.94 -2.02 -0.12
C VAL A 54 -17.03 -3.52 0.15
N THR A 55 -15.91 -4.16 0.51
CA THR A 55 -15.87 -5.61 0.82
C THR A 55 -16.40 -5.96 2.21
N GLU A 56 -16.53 -5.00 3.12
CA GLU A 56 -17.26 -5.18 4.37
C GLU A 56 -18.77 -5.05 4.19
N MET A 57 -19.20 -4.12 3.32
CA MET A 57 -20.61 -3.94 2.98
C MET A 57 -21.16 -5.07 2.10
N VAL A 58 -20.34 -5.58 1.18
CA VAL A 58 -20.69 -6.67 0.25
C VAL A 58 -19.57 -7.72 0.27
N PRO A 59 -19.56 -8.60 1.27
CA PRO A 59 -18.49 -9.60 1.44
C PRO A 59 -18.43 -10.64 0.33
N GLU A 60 -19.47 -10.77 -0.49
CA GLU A 60 -19.52 -11.65 -1.65
C GLU A 60 -18.74 -11.10 -2.86
N LEU A 61 -18.31 -9.83 -2.82
CA LEU A 61 -17.61 -9.19 -3.94
C LEU A 61 -16.21 -9.80 -4.15
N LEU A 62 -15.52 -10.12 -3.05
CA LEU A 62 -14.20 -10.74 -3.05
C LEU A 62 -14.12 -11.79 -1.94
N ASN A 63 -13.53 -12.94 -2.25
CA ASN A 63 -13.21 -13.89 -1.18
C ASN A 63 -12.07 -13.37 -0.29
N LEU A 64 -11.92 -13.98 0.89
CA LEU A 64 -10.93 -13.57 1.89
C LEU A 64 -9.50 -13.51 1.32
N ARG A 65 -9.13 -14.46 0.45
CA ARG A 65 -7.80 -14.50 -0.16
C ARG A 65 -7.60 -13.35 -1.14
N GLN A 66 -8.57 -13.11 -2.02
CA GLN A 66 -8.53 -12.00 -2.98
C GLN A 66 -8.45 -10.65 -2.26
N ARG A 67 -9.26 -10.44 -1.21
CA ARG A 67 -9.21 -9.24 -0.37
C ARG A 67 -7.83 -9.09 0.26
N ALA A 68 -7.32 -10.11 0.94
CA ALA A 68 -6.00 -10.05 1.57
C ALA A 68 -4.87 -9.74 0.58
N GLN A 69 -4.88 -10.39 -0.60
CA GLN A 69 -3.88 -10.14 -1.64
C GLN A 69 -3.94 -8.71 -2.17
N LEU A 70 -5.14 -8.18 -2.37
CA LEU A 70 -5.32 -6.80 -2.85
C LEU A 70 -4.82 -5.79 -1.82
N ILE A 71 -5.25 -5.90 -0.57
CA ILE A 71 -4.82 -5.01 0.53
C ILE A 71 -3.30 -5.08 0.72
N LEU A 72 -2.72 -6.28 0.74
CA LEU A 72 -1.28 -6.46 0.89
C LEU A 72 -0.51 -5.88 -0.31
N GLY A 73 -1.00 -6.10 -1.53
CA GLY A 73 -0.39 -5.56 -2.75
C GLY A 73 -0.39 -4.04 -2.79
N LEU A 74 -1.49 -3.40 -2.38
CA LEU A 74 -1.59 -1.94 -2.28
C LEU A 74 -0.61 -1.37 -1.26
N ARG A 75 -0.57 -1.95 -0.05
CA ARG A 75 0.35 -1.51 1.00
C ARG A 75 1.80 -1.73 0.64
N ALA A 76 2.14 -2.89 0.07
CA ALA A 76 3.48 -3.18 -0.41
C ALA A 76 3.91 -2.17 -1.48
N ARG A 77 3.02 -1.83 -2.43
CA ARG A 77 3.30 -0.85 -3.47
C ARG A 77 3.59 0.55 -2.90
N LEU A 78 2.79 0.99 -1.92
CA LEU A 78 2.99 2.27 -1.23
C LEU A 78 4.33 2.31 -0.49
N VAL A 79 4.66 1.25 0.26
CA VAL A 79 5.96 1.14 0.97
C VAL A 79 7.13 1.20 0.00
N LEU A 80 7.06 0.48 -1.13
CA LEU A 80 8.11 0.52 -2.15
C LEU A 80 8.28 1.92 -2.74
N GLU A 81 7.18 2.65 -2.97
CA GLU A 81 7.24 4.03 -3.47
C GLU A 81 7.85 5.00 -2.45
N LEU A 82 7.51 4.84 -1.17
CA LEU A 82 8.13 5.61 -0.08
C LEU A 82 9.64 5.33 0.01
N CYS A 83 10.06 4.08 -0.13
CA CYS A 83 11.48 3.73 -0.16
C CYS A 83 12.20 4.33 -1.38
N ARG A 84 11.53 4.42 -2.53
CA ARG A 84 12.09 5.00 -3.76
C ARG A 84 12.21 6.52 -3.71
N SER A 85 11.21 7.18 -3.14
CA SER A 85 11.13 8.64 -3.05
C SER A 85 12.02 9.22 -1.94
N LYS A 86 12.37 8.41 -0.94
CA LYS A 86 13.35 8.80 0.08
C LYS A 86 14.76 8.66 -0.50
N PRO A 87 15.62 9.69 -0.43
CA PRO A 87 17.03 9.52 -0.74
C PRO A 87 17.59 8.51 0.26
N ILE A 88 18.02 7.35 -0.23
CA ILE A 88 18.77 6.36 0.57
C ILE A 88 20.16 6.95 0.75
N ALA A 89 20.25 7.89 1.69
CA ALA A 89 21.37 8.78 1.94
C ALA A 89 21.76 9.64 0.73
N ASP A 90 21.99 10.93 0.98
CA ASP A 90 22.44 11.84 -0.05
C ASP A 90 23.83 11.37 -0.53
N LEU A 91 23.95 11.06 -1.83
CA LEU A 91 25.22 10.70 -2.44
C LEU A 91 26.29 11.77 -2.16
N GLN A 92 25.89 13.03 -2.00
CA GLN A 92 26.78 14.13 -1.61
C GLN A 92 27.35 13.98 -0.18
N ILE A 93 26.62 13.34 0.73
CA ILE A 93 27.07 13.06 2.09
C ILE A 93 27.95 11.81 2.12
N ILE A 94 27.62 10.77 1.34
CA ILE A 94 28.36 9.51 1.35
C ILE A 94 29.69 9.60 0.60
N GLN A 95 29.73 10.33 -0.53
CA GLN A 95 30.90 10.37 -1.41
C GLN A 95 32.21 10.77 -0.70
N PRO A 96 32.26 11.81 0.16
CA PRO A 96 33.49 12.17 0.86
C PRO A 96 34.01 11.07 1.81
N HIS A 97 33.12 10.25 2.37
CA HIS A 97 33.51 9.13 3.21
C HIS A 97 34.07 7.97 2.39
N LEU A 98 33.48 7.68 1.22
CA LEU A 98 33.99 6.67 0.29
C LEU A 98 35.36 7.05 -0.27
N ASP A 99 35.55 8.31 -0.65
CA ASP A 99 36.84 8.82 -1.13
C ASP A 99 37.93 8.66 -0.05
N ARG A 100 37.61 8.99 1.21
CA ARG A 100 38.53 8.74 2.35
C ARG A 100 38.89 7.26 2.49
N ILE A 101 37.93 6.35 2.39
CA ILE A 101 38.20 4.90 2.48
C ILE A 101 39.12 4.44 1.34
N GLN A 102 38.89 4.92 0.11
CA GLN A 102 39.75 4.60 -1.04
C GLN A 102 41.18 5.09 -0.83
N THR A 103 41.38 6.29 -0.28
CA THR A 103 42.74 6.80 0.02
C THR A 103 43.49 5.98 1.07
N LEU A 104 42.78 5.28 1.95
CA LEU A 104 43.37 4.41 3.00
C LEU A 104 43.62 2.99 2.52
N THR A 105 43.01 2.58 1.40
CA THR A 105 43.16 1.25 0.80
C THR A 105 44.61 0.88 0.45
N PRO A 106 45.44 1.75 -0.16
CA PRO A 106 46.84 1.42 -0.44
C PRO A 106 47.71 1.24 0.81
N LEU A 107 47.30 1.81 1.95
CA LEU A 107 48.05 1.76 3.21
C LEU A 107 47.97 0.37 3.88
N TRP A 108 46.87 -0.37 3.65
CA TRP A 108 46.72 -1.76 4.11
C TRP A 108 47.47 -2.77 3.24
N GLY A 109 47.61 -2.48 1.93
CA GLY A 109 48.33 -3.35 0.99
C GLY A 109 49.83 -3.43 1.24
N THR A 110 50.42 -2.43 1.91
CA THR A 110 51.85 -2.35 2.20
C THR A 110 52.27 -2.97 3.54
N GLN A 111 51.33 -3.42 4.38
CA GLN A 111 51.64 -3.97 5.72
C GLN A 111 51.66 -5.52 5.80
N VAL A 112 51.31 -6.24 4.73
CA VAL A 112 51.27 -7.72 4.71
C VAL A 112 52.49 -8.35 4.02
N SER A 113 53.52 -7.56 3.71
CA SER A 113 54.80 -8.07 3.19
C SER A 113 55.95 -7.62 4.06
N SER A 114 56.17 -8.34 5.16
CA SER A 114 57.43 -8.36 5.92
C SER A 114 57.59 -9.73 6.56
#